data_AF-A0A453KN71-F1
#
_entry.id   AF-A0A453KN71-F1
#
_cell.length_a   1.000
_cell.length_b   1.000
_cell.length_c   1.000
_cell.angle_alpha   90.00
_cell.angle_beta   90.00
_cell.angle_gamma   90.00
#
_symmetry.space_group_name_H-M   'P 1'
#
loop_
_entity.id
_entity.type
_entity.pdbx_description
1 polymer ?
#
loop_
_entity_poly.entity_id
_entity_poly.type
_entity_poly.pdbx_seq_one_letter_code
_entity_poly.pdbx_strand_id
1 'polypeptide(L)'
;MQHVIHLFMPKSCRSLMGNRLSGPFPMALTRITTLTSLSIEANEFRGQIPAEIGHLKQLEKLIISTNEFTGPLPAALSLLTNLTDLRISGNNLSGRVPDFLAKLTKLGKL
;
A
#
# COMPACT_ATOMS: atom_id res chain seq x y z
N MET A 1 -15.82 -12.78 9.25
CA MET A 1 -14.67 -13.60 8.78
C MET A 1 -13.40 -12.77 8.90
N GLN A 2 -12.62 -12.93 9.99
CA GLN A 2 -11.46 -12.07 10.31
C GLN A 2 -10.10 -12.81 10.35
N HIS A 3 -10.00 -14.02 9.76
CA HIS A 3 -8.91 -14.94 10.12
C HIS A 3 -7.95 -15.36 8.97
N VAL A 4 -7.84 -14.64 7.85
CA VAL A 4 -7.05 -15.14 6.70
C VAL A 4 -5.82 -14.30 6.33
N ILE A 5 -5.35 -13.37 7.17
CA ILE A 5 -4.08 -12.67 6.92
C ILE A 5 -2.89 -13.34 7.65
N HIS A 6 -3.17 -14.35 8.48
CA HIS A 6 -2.15 -15.07 9.25
C HIS A 6 -1.64 -16.37 8.61
N LEU A 7 -2.22 -16.80 7.49
CA LEU A 7 -1.87 -18.05 6.81
C LEU A 7 -1.22 -17.72 5.47
N PHE A 8 -0.01 -18.26 5.28
CA PHE A 8 1.00 -17.87 4.30
C PHE A 8 1.66 -16.55 4.66
N MET A 9 2.99 -16.50 4.70
CA MET A 9 3.82 -15.47 4.04
C MET A 9 5.28 -15.59 4.52
N PRO A 10 6.17 -16.26 3.75
CA PRO A 10 7.61 -16.15 3.91
C PRO A 10 8.12 -14.72 3.59
N LYS A 11 9.33 -14.40 4.05
CA LYS A 11 9.76 -13.06 4.51
C LYS A 11 10.08 -11.97 3.46
N SER A 12 9.89 -12.16 2.14
CA SER A 12 10.46 -11.19 1.15
C SER A 12 9.58 -10.73 -0.01
N CYS A 13 8.37 -11.27 -0.22
CA CYS A 13 7.44 -10.74 -1.24
C CYS A 13 6.00 -11.10 -0.84
N ARG A 14 5.16 -10.09 -0.56
CA ARG A 14 3.78 -10.30 -0.09
C ARG A 14 2.79 -9.82 -1.14
N SER A 15 2.27 -10.76 -1.95
CA SER A 15 1.20 -10.50 -2.92
C SER A 15 -0.06 -11.25 -2.50
N LEU A 16 -1.17 -10.53 -2.31
CA LEU A 16 -2.51 -11.06 -2.08
C LEU A 16 -3.45 -10.80 -3.28
N MET A 17 -2.87 -10.63 -4.47
CA MET A 17 -3.57 -10.16 -5.67
C MET A 17 -4.74 -11.08 -6.09
N GLY A 18 -5.88 -10.49 -6.48
CA GLY A 18 -6.96 -11.19 -7.16
C GLY A 18 -7.84 -12.06 -6.25
N ASN A 19 -8.07 -11.63 -5.01
CA ASN A 19 -8.97 -12.29 -4.08
C ASN A 19 -10.22 -11.42 -3.81
N ARG A 20 -11.17 -11.95 -3.02
CA ARG A 20 -12.33 -11.19 -2.50
C ARG A 20 -12.07 -10.71 -1.08
N LEU A 21 -10.84 -10.32 -0.76
CA LEU A 21 -10.50 -9.82 0.58
C LEU A 21 -11.09 -8.43 0.74
N SER A 22 -11.81 -8.21 1.84
CA SER A 22 -12.51 -6.97 2.12
C SER A 22 -12.19 -6.45 3.51
N GLY A 23 -12.61 -5.21 3.79
CA GLY A 23 -12.33 -4.52 5.04
C GLY A 23 -11.23 -3.46 4.89
N PRO A 24 -10.74 -2.87 5.99
CA PRO A 24 -9.75 -1.81 5.94
C PRO A 24 -8.37 -2.34 5.54
N PHE A 25 -7.44 -1.41 5.30
CA PHE A 25 -6.04 -1.74 5.13
C PHE A 25 -5.54 -2.63 6.29
N PRO A 26 -4.85 -3.75 6.01
CA PRO A 26 -4.40 -4.67 7.05
C PRO A 26 -3.23 -4.08 7.86
N MET A 27 -3.55 -3.42 8.96
CA MET A 27 -2.60 -2.72 9.84
C MET A 27 -1.43 -3.59 10.31
N ALA A 28 -1.59 -4.91 10.41
CA ALA A 28 -0.50 -5.80 10.76
C ALA A 28 0.68 -5.72 9.76
N LEU A 29 0.42 -5.41 8.49
CA LEU A 29 1.46 -5.30 7.47
C LEU A 29 2.37 -4.09 7.68
N THR A 30 1.88 -3.00 8.28
CA THR A 30 2.68 -1.79 8.56
C THR A 30 3.75 -2.01 9.62
N ARG A 31 3.66 -3.12 10.38
CA ARG A 31 4.64 -3.51 11.40
C ARG A 31 5.82 -4.30 10.85
N ILE A 32 5.76 -4.73 9.58
CA ILE A 32 6.79 -5.55 8.95
C ILE A 32 7.78 -4.62 8.24
N THR A 33 8.63 -3.95 9.01
CA THR A 33 9.54 -2.90 8.52
C THR A 33 10.60 -3.38 7.51
N THR A 34 10.77 -4.69 7.38
CA THR A 34 11.65 -5.35 6.40
C THR A 34 10.99 -5.58 5.05
N LEU A 35 9.74 -5.16 4.84
CA LEU A 35 9.06 -5.31 3.55
C LEU A 35 9.68 -4.44 2.48
N THR A 36 10.02 -5.07 1.35
CA THR A 36 10.49 -4.41 0.13
C THR A 36 9.40 -4.32 -0.94
N SER A 37 8.43 -5.24 -0.93
CA SER A 37 7.32 -5.26 -1.89
C SER A 37 6.02 -5.66 -1.19
N LEU A 38 5.00 -4.83 -1.35
CA LEU A 38 3.64 -5.04 -0.86
C LEU A 38 2.65 -4.93 -2.02
N SER A 39 1.93 -6.01 -2.30
CA SER A 39 0.81 -6.02 -3.25
C SER A 39 -0.46 -6.57 -2.61
N ILE A 40 -1.53 -5.78 -2.64
CA ILE A 40 -2.90 -6.17 -2.27
C ILE A 40 -3.89 -5.82 -3.40
N GLU A 41 -3.38 -5.74 -4.63
CA GLU A 41 -4.12 -5.38 -5.84
C GLU A 41 -5.34 -6.28 -6.09
N ALA A 42 -6.36 -5.77 -6.78
CA ALA A 42 -7.52 -6.55 -7.22
C ALA A 42 -8.21 -7.28 -6.06
N ASN A 43 -8.66 -6.50 -5.08
CA ASN A 43 -9.42 -6.95 -3.91
C ASN A 43 -10.56 -5.95 -3.62
N GLU A 44 -11.25 -6.13 -2.49
CA GLU A 44 -12.37 -5.30 -2.04
C GLU A 44 -11.99 -4.51 -0.76
N PHE A 45 -10.71 -4.13 -0.61
CA PHE A 45 -10.27 -3.33 0.55
C PHE A 45 -10.83 -1.91 0.48
N ARG A 46 -11.28 -1.39 1.62
CA ARG A 46 -12.06 -0.14 1.76
C ARG A 46 -11.42 0.79 2.80
N GLY A 47 -11.93 2.03 2.86
CA GLY A 47 -11.47 3.02 3.83
C GLY A 47 -10.17 3.71 3.39
N GLN A 48 -9.51 4.39 4.32
CA GLN A 48 -8.31 5.19 4.01
C GLN A 48 -7.03 4.36 4.08
N ILE A 49 -6.02 4.79 3.31
CA ILE A 49 -4.66 4.29 3.45
C ILE A 49 -4.08 4.86 4.77
N PRO A 50 -3.65 4.02 5.72
CA PRO A 50 -3.20 4.47 7.03
C PRO A 50 -1.86 5.20 6.94
N ALA A 51 -1.64 6.18 7.82
CA ALA A 51 -0.37 6.92 7.90
C ALA A 51 0.81 6.00 8.31
N GLU A 52 0.52 4.91 9.01
CA GLU A 52 1.47 3.88 9.43
C GLU A 52 2.15 3.18 8.25
N ILE A 53 1.66 3.33 7.02
CA ILE A 53 2.40 2.90 5.81
C ILE A 53 3.81 3.50 5.78
N GLY A 54 3.99 4.70 6.34
CA GLY A 54 5.28 5.38 6.46
C GLY A 54 6.30 4.66 7.34
N HIS A 55 5.92 3.61 8.08
CA HIS A 55 6.86 2.76 8.82
C HIS A 55 7.67 1.82 7.91
N LEU A 56 7.19 1.55 6.70
CA LEU A 56 7.80 0.59 5.78
C LEU A 56 8.98 1.21 5.00
N LYS A 57 10.02 1.68 5.70
CA LYS A 57 11.13 2.45 5.09
C LYS A 57 11.92 1.69 4.01
N GLN A 58 11.86 0.36 4.01
CA GLN A 58 12.52 -0.49 3.01
C GLN A 58 11.64 -0.76 1.77
N LEU A 59 10.40 -0.24 1.74
CA LEU A 59 9.47 -0.53 0.68
C LEU A 59 9.89 0.12 -0.64
N GLU A 60 10.03 -0.72 -1.66
CA GLU A 60 10.36 -0.34 -3.04
C GLU A 60 9.12 -0.39 -3.94
N LYS A 61 8.14 -1.25 -3.62
CA LYS A 61 6.93 -1.43 -4.42
C LYS A 61 5.69 -1.43 -3.53
N LEU A 62 4.76 -0.53 -3.83
CA LEU A 62 3.44 -0.47 -3.21
C LEU A 62 2.37 -0.57 -4.28
N ILE A 63 1.68 -1.70 -4.34
CA ILE A 63 0.66 -1.98 -5.35
C ILE A 63 -0.67 -2.25 -4.63
N ILE A 64 -1.56 -1.27 -4.67
CA ILE A 64 -2.90 -1.33 -4.04
C ILE A 64 -4.01 -1.07 -5.06
N SER A 65 -3.68 -1.09 -6.35
CA SER A 65 -4.61 -0.84 -7.45
C SER A 65 -5.84 -1.75 -7.42
N THR A 66 -6.92 -1.32 -8.05
CA THR A 66 -8.15 -2.13 -8.20
C THR A 66 -8.69 -2.57 -6.84
N ASN A 67 -9.01 -1.59 -6.00
CA ASN A 67 -9.62 -1.76 -4.68
C ASN A 67 -10.67 -0.64 -4.48
N GLU A 68 -11.21 -0.52 -3.27
CA GLU A 68 -12.20 0.49 -2.91
C GLU A 68 -11.65 1.50 -1.87
N PHE A 69 -10.33 1.76 -1.86
CA PHE A 69 -9.74 2.74 -0.94
C PHE A 69 -10.27 4.15 -1.23
N THR A 70 -10.50 4.92 -0.16
CA THR A 70 -11.07 6.28 -0.20
C THR A 70 -10.16 7.29 0.51
N GLY A 71 -10.52 8.58 0.41
CA GLY A 71 -9.77 9.66 1.05
C GLY A 71 -8.48 10.04 0.32
N PRO A 72 -7.67 10.94 0.90
CA PRO A 72 -6.42 11.40 0.31
C PRO A 72 -5.27 10.43 0.50
N LEU A 73 -4.25 10.55 -0.36
CA LEU A 73 -2.96 9.90 -0.14
C LEU A 73 -2.31 10.45 1.15
N PRO A 74 -1.92 9.60 2.11
CA PRO A 74 -1.37 10.05 3.37
C PRO A 74 0.02 10.68 3.16
N ALA A 75 0.27 11.80 3.83
CA ALA A 75 1.57 12.50 3.79
C ALA A 75 2.74 11.60 4.20
N ALA A 76 2.48 10.55 4.98
CA ALA A 76 3.46 9.55 5.39
C ALA A 76 4.10 8.78 4.21
N LEU A 77 3.48 8.75 3.02
CA LEU A 77 4.11 8.20 1.82
C LEU A 77 5.41 8.93 1.44
N SER A 78 5.54 10.21 1.81
CA SER A 78 6.80 10.98 1.64
C SER A 78 7.99 10.35 2.35
N LEU A 79 7.74 9.50 3.36
CA LEU A 79 8.77 8.84 4.13
C LEU A 79 9.31 7.56 3.46
N LEU A 80 8.67 7.10 2.38
CA LEU A 80 9.06 5.90 1.63
C LEU A 80 10.10 6.25 0.56
N THR A 81 11.27 6.71 0.98
CA THR A 81 12.31 7.24 0.07
C THR A 81 12.94 6.18 -0.84
N ASN A 82 12.68 4.89 -0.59
CA ASN A 82 13.09 3.77 -1.43
C ASN A 82 12.04 3.37 -2.48
N LEU A 83 10.87 4.01 -2.50
CA LEU A 83 9.77 3.63 -3.37
C LEU A 83 10.12 3.88 -4.84
N THR A 84 9.94 2.86 -5.67
CA THR A 84 10.23 2.83 -7.10
C THR A 84 8.98 2.62 -7.96
N ASP A 85 7.98 1.91 -7.42
CA ASP A 85 6.71 1.58 -8.09
C ASP A 85 5.55 1.82 -7.11
N LEU A 86 4.69 2.78 -7.42
CA LEU A 86 3.48 3.09 -6.66
C LEU A 86 2.28 2.91 -7.57
N ARG A 87 1.44 1.90 -7.34
CA ARG A 87 0.20 1.71 -8.13
C ARG A 87 -1.01 1.82 -7.24
N ILE A 88 -1.81 2.86 -7.50
CA ILE A 88 -2.99 3.23 -6.71
C ILE A 88 -4.25 3.39 -7.58
N SER A 89 -4.12 3.17 -8.89
CA SER A 89 -5.20 3.28 -9.88
C SER A 89 -6.37 2.34 -9.59
N GLY A 90 -7.58 2.66 -10.06
CA GLY A 90 -8.76 1.82 -9.81
C GLY A 90 -9.16 1.78 -8.34
N ASN A 91 -9.08 2.92 -7.65
CA ASN A 91 -9.60 3.14 -6.30
C ASN A 91 -10.49 4.39 -6.29
N ASN A 92 -11.17 4.64 -5.17
CA ASN A 92 -11.99 5.83 -4.93
C ASN A 92 -11.22 6.91 -4.14
N LEU A 93 -9.91 7.03 -4.40
CA LEU A 93 -9.05 8.02 -3.78
C LEU A 93 -9.47 9.44 -4.20
N SER A 94 -9.32 10.40 -3.30
CA SER A 94 -9.78 11.78 -3.46
C SER A 94 -8.72 12.78 -3.00
N GLY A 95 -8.96 14.07 -3.17
CA GLY A 95 -8.00 15.11 -2.80
C GLY A 95 -6.96 15.38 -3.89
N ARG A 96 -6.04 16.31 -3.59
CA ARG A 96 -5.02 16.75 -4.53
C ARG A 96 -3.86 15.74 -4.58
N VAL A 97 -3.31 15.54 -5.77
CA VAL A 97 -2.04 14.82 -5.94
C VAL A 97 -0.96 15.52 -5.10
N PRO A 98 -0.37 14.86 -4.09
CA PRO A 98 0.53 15.55 -3.18
C PRO A 98 1.88 15.89 -3.81
N ASP A 99 2.37 17.11 -3.57
CA ASP A 99 3.66 17.58 -4.09
C ASP A 99 4.85 16.76 -3.55
N PHE A 100 4.67 16.00 -2.46
CA PHE A 100 5.71 15.12 -1.95
C PHE A 100 6.04 13.96 -2.90
N LEU A 101 5.15 13.58 -3.81
CA LEU A 101 5.44 12.54 -4.79
C LEU A 101 6.62 12.93 -5.69
N ALA A 102 6.75 14.24 -5.99
CA ALA A 102 7.90 14.78 -6.71
C ALA A 102 9.21 14.68 -5.90
N LYS A 103 9.14 14.55 -4.57
CA LYS A 103 10.32 14.38 -3.70
C LYS A 103 10.80 12.93 -3.62
N LEU A 104 10.01 11.96 -4.09
CA LEU A 104 10.40 10.55 -4.17
C LEU A 104 11.27 10.34 -5.41
N THR A 105 12.55 10.69 -5.31
CA THR A 105 13.49 10.71 -6.46
C THR A 105 13.71 9.36 -7.12
N LYS A 106 13.42 8.26 -6.43
CA LYS A 106 13.51 6.89 -6.96
C LYS A 106 12.23 6.41 -7.64
N LEU A 107 11.12 7.16 -7.52
CA LEU A 107 9.83 6.76 -8.07
C LEU A 107 9.88 6.86 -9.59
N GLY A 108 9.87 5.70 -10.25
CA GLY A 108 9.90 5.60 -11.71
C GLY A 108 8.58 5.15 -12.32
N LYS A 109 7.64 4.65 -11.50
CA LYS A 109 6.33 4.17 -11.94
C LYS A 109 5.24 4.64 -10.96
N LEU A 110 4.17 5.21 -11.52
CA LEU A 110 3.00 5.73 -10.82
C LEU A 110 1.71 5.25 -11.51
#